data_AF-A0A6N9EVQ4-F1
#
_entry.id   AF-A0A6N9EVQ4-F1
#
_cell.length_a   1.000
_cell.length_b   1.000
_cell.length_c   1.000
_cell.angle_alpha   90.00
_cell.angle_beta   90.00
_cell.angle_gamma   90.00
#
_symmetry.space_group_name_H-M   'P 1'
#
loop_
_entity.id
_entity.type
_entity.pdbx_description
1 polymer ?
#
loop_
_entity_poly.entity_id
_entity_poly.type
_entity_poly.pdbx_seq_one_letter_code
_entity_poly.pdbx_strand_id
1 'polypeptide(L)'
;MEDRTFDATLGVTNPKLRAIPVHRPPKPDEFTGDHCRWEVRVVEDEPGPRAGEPSLAVVRQSAAATFTFELGESREPGGMEDYAGPMRPDFRLEDLSHALLVRQAKEFALDVHLLMRAAYLSVDENFGPELLDEIAPQHRAAIAPVLVARLREALGIEGDDMAAIGKVLQVDPFLVDDYVDYSVEVHDVASGSISFGECTGIGDDACRSPLDWIDGFIHMAQSVNPRCVATRTSDRSWDLRIDPEAEPVKPHWLAEMCGGGGLRHFDLTERRVELGRRVS
;
A
#
# COMPACT_ATOMS: atom_id res chain seq x y z
N MET A 1 8.21 5.64 -19.61
CA MET A 1 7.70 6.61 -18.62
C MET A 1 8.33 6.45 -17.23
N GLU A 2 9.21 5.46 -17.00
CA GLU A 2 9.78 5.17 -15.66
C GLU A 2 11.19 5.77 -15.42
N ASP A 3 11.67 6.61 -16.34
CA ASP A 3 13.10 6.91 -16.47
C ASP A 3 13.75 7.61 -15.28
N ARG A 4 13.02 8.55 -14.68
CA ARG A 4 13.50 9.32 -13.53
C ARG A 4 13.25 8.58 -12.21
N THR A 5 12.37 7.59 -12.22
CA THR A 5 11.93 6.92 -10.99
C THR A 5 13.04 6.07 -10.40
N PHE A 6 13.69 5.20 -11.20
CA PHE A 6 14.82 4.39 -10.69
C PHE A 6 15.93 5.25 -10.10
N ASP A 7 16.24 6.32 -10.83
CA ASP A 7 17.28 7.25 -10.45
C ASP A 7 16.92 7.94 -9.12
N ALA A 8 15.70 8.49 -9.00
CA ALA A 8 15.17 9.09 -7.78
C ALA A 8 15.14 8.10 -6.59
N THR A 9 14.62 6.89 -6.79
CA THR A 9 14.55 5.83 -5.76
C THR A 9 15.93 5.53 -5.18
N LEU A 10 16.95 5.36 -6.03
CA LEU A 10 18.32 5.17 -5.55
C LEU A 10 18.82 6.39 -4.76
N GLY A 11 18.49 7.59 -5.22
CA GLY A 11 18.88 8.85 -4.58
C GLY A 11 18.37 9.00 -3.14
N VAL A 12 17.22 8.41 -2.81
CA VAL A 12 16.67 8.40 -1.44
C VAL A 12 17.54 7.55 -0.51
N THR A 13 18.08 6.43 -0.99
CA THR A 13 18.96 5.55 -0.18
C THR A 13 20.39 6.10 -0.05
N ASN A 14 20.91 6.71 -1.12
CA ASN A 14 22.20 7.38 -1.13
C ASN A 14 22.16 8.49 -2.18
N PRO A 15 22.29 9.78 -1.79
CA PRO A 15 22.13 10.91 -2.71
C PRO A 15 23.22 10.99 -3.78
N LYS A 16 24.29 10.19 -3.67
CA LYS A 16 25.35 10.04 -4.67
C LYS A 16 25.08 8.95 -5.70
N LEU A 17 24.10 8.06 -5.49
CA LEU A 17 23.76 7.03 -6.46
C LEU A 17 23.09 7.61 -7.70
N ARG A 18 23.44 7.06 -8.86
CA ARG A 18 22.81 7.33 -10.15
C ARG A 18 22.44 6.02 -10.82
N ALA A 19 21.23 5.94 -11.38
CA ALA A 19 20.82 4.99 -12.40
C ALA A 19 20.84 5.69 -13.76
N ILE A 20 21.85 5.36 -14.57
CA ILE A 20 22.05 5.95 -15.89
C ILE A 20 21.59 4.95 -16.95
N PRO A 21 20.63 5.29 -17.82
CA PRO A 21 20.16 4.36 -18.83
C PRO A 21 21.24 4.14 -19.88
N VAL A 22 21.65 2.88 -20.06
CA VAL A 22 22.50 2.45 -21.18
C VAL A 22 21.60 2.15 -22.39
N HIS A 23 20.45 1.53 -22.16
CA HIS A 23 19.46 1.25 -23.19
C HIS A 23 18.04 1.14 -22.61
N ARG A 24 17.05 1.77 -23.25
CA ARG A 24 15.65 1.81 -22.79
C ARG A 24 14.65 1.90 -23.96
N PRO A 25 13.37 1.49 -23.79
CA PRO A 25 12.31 1.65 -24.78
C PRO A 25 11.98 3.13 -25.15
N PRO A 26 11.29 3.40 -26.27
CA PRO A 26 10.77 2.45 -27.26
C PRO A 26 11.87 1.93 -28.19
N LYS A 27 11.66 0.74 -28.75
CA LYS A 27 12.58 0.09 -29.68
C LYS A 27 11.84 -0.25 -30.99
N PRO A 28 12.57 -0.52 -32.09
CA PRO A 28 11.98 -1.09 -33.29
C PRO A 28 11.31 -2.43 -32.99
N ASP A 29 10.32 -2.81 -33.80
CA ASP A 29 9.55 -4.05 -33.66
C ASP A 29 10.45 -5.30 -33.69
N GLU A 30 11.53 -5.26 -34.47
CA GLU A 30 12.57 -6.30 -34.51
C GLU A 30 13.77 -5.86 -33.67
N PHE A 31 13.74 -6.12 -32.37
CA PHE A 31 14.87 -5.90 -31.46
C PHE A 31 15.40 -7.21 -30.87
N THR A 32 16.71 -7.44 -30.97
CA THR A 32 17.40 -8.56 -30.31
C THR A 32 18.44 -7.98 -29.33
N GLY A 33 18.28 -8.28 -28.03
CA GLY A 33 19.17 -7.78 -26.95
C GLY A 33 18.44 -7.55 -25.62
N ASP A 34 19.12 -6.90 -24.67
CA ASP A 34 18.54 -6.57 -23.36
C ASP A 34 17.40 -5.56 -23.50
N HIS A 35 16.19 -5.87 -23.01
CA HIS A 35 15.02 -4.97 -23.11
C HIS A 35 15.25 -3.62 -22.41
N CYS A 36 15.95 -3.63 -21.29
CA CYS A 36 16.24 -2.46 -20.49
C CYS A 36 17.59 -2.69 -19.81
N ARG A 37 18.53 -1.75 -19.93
CA ARG A 37 19.86 -1.85 -19.30
C ARG A 37 20.26 -0.51 -18.70
N TRP A 38 20.71 -0.56 -17.45
CA TRP A 38 21.09 0.59 -16.65
C TRP A 38 22.47 0.40 -16.05
N GLU A 39 23.22 1.49 -15.93
CA GLU A 39 24.43 1.57 -15.13
C GLU A 39 24.07 2.20 -13.79
N VAL A 40 24.34 1.49 -12.69
CA VAL A 40 24.22 2.03 -11.33
C VAL A 40 25.61 2.35 -10.80
N ARG A 41 25.84 3.60 -10.38
CA ARG A 41 27.13 4.03 -9.83
C ARG A 41 26.98 5.08 -8.73
N VAL A 42 27.95 5.13 -7.83
CA VAL A 42 28.14 6.23 -6.88
C VAL A 42 28.96 7.31 -7.59
N VAL A 43 28.46 8.55 -7.60
CA VAL A 43 29.14 9.71 -8.19
C VAL A 43 29.69 10.58 -7.06
N GLU A 44 31.01 10.78 -7.04
CA GLU A 44 31.69 11.55 -5.99
C GLU A 44 31.72 13.06 -6.29
N ASP A 45 31.95 13.44 -7.54
CA ASP A 45 32.25 14.84 -7.90
C ASP A 45 31.10 15.57 -8.63
N GLU A 46 30.67 15.12 -9.83
CA GLU A 46 29.65 15.81 -10.63
C GLU A 46 28.72 14.84 -11.40
N PRO A 47 27.38 15.04 -11.38
CA PRO A 47 26.66 16.00 -10.55
C PRO A 47 26.70 15.58 -9.08
N GLY A 48 27.00 16.52 -8.17
CA GLY A 48 27.09 16.30 -6.72
C GLY A 48 25.82 15.68 -6.09
N PRO A 49 25.82 15.41 -4.77
CA PRO A 49 24.69 14.73 -4.10
C PRO A 49 23.34 15.37 -4.46
N ARG A 50 22.32 14.55 -4.74
CA ARG A 50 20.99 15.07 -5.04
C ARG A 50 20.46 15.88 -3.87
N ALA A 51 19.73 16.95 -4.19
CA ALA A 51 18.85 17.58 -3.24
C ALA A 51 17.77 16.57 -2.80
N GLY A 52 17.39 16.64 -1.53
CA GLY A 52 16.26 15.86 -1.02
C GLY A 52 14.93 16.39 -1.58
N GLU A 53 13.91 15.56 -1.53
CA GLU A 53 12.56 15.95 -1.93
C GLU A 53 11.90 16.83 -0.86
N PRO A 54 11.38 18.02 -1.19
CA PRO A 54 10.73 18.90 -0.20
C PRO A 54 9.58 18.23 0.56
N SER A 55 8.81 17.38 -0.12
CA SER A 55 7.71 16.61 0.48
C SER A 55 8.16 15.71 1.63
N LEU A 56 9.41 15.23 1.62
CA LEU A 56 9.97 14.44 2.72
C LEU A 56 9.97 15.22 4.04
N ALA A 57 10.21 16.53 4.00
CA ALA A 57 10.23 17.36 5.21
C ALA A 57 8.87 17.44 5.88
N VAL A 58 7.79 17.33 5.12
CA VAL A 58 6.40 17.34 5.59
C VAL A 58 5.96 15.93 6.00
N VAL A 59 6.06 14.94 5.09
CA VAL A 59 5.55 13.59 5.35
C VAL A 59 6.26 12.92 6.53
N ARG A 60 7.55 13.20 6.78
CA ARG A 60 8.27 12.66 7.94
C ARG A 60 7.72 13.12 9.30
N GLN A 61 6.91 14.18 9.32
CA GLN A 61 6.27 14.68 10.54
C GLN A 61 4.98 13.92 10.85
N SER A 62 4.45 13.17 9.89
CA SER A 62 3.24 12.37 10.10
C SER A 62 3.48 11.29 11.16
N ALA A 63 2.40 10.96 11.86
CA ALA A 63 2.38 9.87 12.79
C ALA A 63 2.69 8.54 12.09
N ALA A 64 2.28 8.36 10.83
CA ALA A 64 2.66 7.19 10.03
C ALA A 64 4.18 7.06 9.85
N ALA A 65 4.90 8.16 9.64
CA ALA A 65 6.35 8.12 9.41
C ALA A 65 7.18 7.89 10.68
N THR A 66 6.57 8.08 11.85
CA THR A 66 7.23 7.96 13.16
C THR A 66 6.69 6.80 13.98
N PHE A 67 5.63 6.13 13.50
CA PHE A 67 5.05 4.97 14.16
C PHE A 67 6.06 3.83 14.21
N THR A 68 6.13 3.16 15.37
CA THR A 68 6.98 1.99 15.56
C THR A 68 6.08 0.86 16.06
N PHE A 69 6.03 -0.22 15.30
CA PHE A 69 5.36 -1.44 15.73
C PHE A 69 6.24 -2.19 16.73
N GLU A 70 5.65 -2.60 17.85
CA GLU A 70 6.33 -3.50 18.78
C GLU A 70 6.60 -4.85 18.12
N LEU A 71 7.77 -5.42 18.41
CA LEU A 71 8.05 -6.79 17.99
C LEU A 71 7.25 -7.73 18.90
N GLY A 72 6.23 -8.37 18.34
CA GLY A 72 5.42 -9.37 19.05
C GLY A 72 6.18 -10.67 19.32
N GLU A 73 5.47 -11.66 19.86
CA GLU A 73 6.04 -13.00 20.07
C GLU A 73 5.89 -13.87 18.81
N SER A 74 6.97 -14.58 18.45
CA SER A 74 6.95 -15.56 17.38
C SER A 74 6.10 -16.77 17.77
N ARG A 75 5.13 -17.14 16.93
CA ARG A 75 4.29 -18.35 17.11
C ARG A 75 4.91 -19.59 16.48
N GLU A 76 5.98 -19.40 15.71
CA GLU A 76 6.74 -20.44 15.03
C GLU A 76 8.22 -20.34 15.41
N PRO A 77 8.95 -21.47 15.52
CA PRO A 77 10.35 -21.45 15.91
C PRO A 77 11.27 -20.99 14.76
N GLY A 78 12.33 -20.27 15.10
CA GLY A 78 13.41 -19.92 14.19
C GLY A 78 13.22 -18.60 13.45
N GLY A 79 14.08 -18.38 12.44
CA GLY A 79 14.15 -17.14 11.68
C GLY A 79 15.03 -16.07 12.33
N MET A 80 15.32 -15.02 11.57
CA MET A 80 16.10 -13.87 12.01
C MET A 80 15.19 -12.80 12.61
N GLU A 81 15.56 -12.25 13.77
CA GLU A 81 14.81 -11.17 14.43
C GLU A 81 15.20 -9.76 13.92
N ASP A 82 16.26 -9.67 13.10
CA ASP A 82 16.69 -8.46 12.41
C ASP A 82 17.50 -8.81 11.14
N TYR A 83 17.98 -7.78 10.43
CA TYR A 83 18.93 -7.91 9.31
C TYR A 83 20.17 -7.02 9.52
N ALA A 84 20.71 -6.96 10.75
CA ALA A 84 21.88 -6.14 11.07
C ALA A 84 23.23 -6.75 10.61
N GLY A 85 23.19 -7.93 9.99
CA GLY A 85 24.35 -8.68 9.52
C GLY A 85 24.94 -8.21 8.18
N PRO A 86 25.94 -8.94 7.65
CA PRO A 86 26.47 -8.67 6.32
C PRO A 86 25.40 -8.85 5.24
N MET A 87 25.56 -8.16 4.12
CA MET A 87 24.68 -8.33 2.96
C MET A 87 24.63 -9.80 2.52
N ARG A 88 23.42 -10.35 2.49
CA ARG A 88 23.08 -11.67 1.97
C ARG A 88 22.45 -11.52 0.58
N PRO A 89 23.18 -11.89 -0.50
CA PRO A 89 22.65 -11.84 -1.88
C PRO A 89 21.39 -12.68 -2.10
N ASP A 90 21.17 -13.69 -1.25
CA ASP A 90 20.10 -14.67 -1.31
C ASP A 90 19.06 -14.48 -0.20
N PHE A 91 19.04 -13.30 0.44
CA PHE A 91 18.04 -12.96 1.47
C PHE A 91 16.61 -13.09 0.94
N ARG A 92 15.76 -13.68 1.77
CA ARG A 92 14.33 -13.86 1.56
C ARG A 92 13.54 -13.38 2.76
N LEU A 93 12.29 -12.97 2.54
CA LEU A 93 11.41 -12.63 3.67
C LEU A 93 11.23 -13.85 4.59
N GLU A 94 11.18 -15.05 4.02
CA GLU A 94 11.08 -16.32 4.75
C GLU A 94 12.30 -16.66 5.61
N ASP A 95 13.41 -15.91 5.50
CA ASP A 95 14.53 -16.01 6.45
C ASP A 95 14.22 -15.35 7.80
N LEU A 96 13.22 -14.47 7.86
CA LEU A 96 12.85 -13.70 9.04
C LEU A 96 11.99 -14.53 10.00
N SER A 97 12.02 -14.19 11.28
CA SER A 97 11.16 -14.80 12.29
C SER A 97 9.69 -14.52 11.99
N HIS A 98 8.79 -15.38 12.51
CA HIS A 98 7.35 -15.15 12.40
C HIS A 98 6.95 -13.77 12.94
N ALA A 99 7.46 -13.36 14.11
CA ALA A 99 7.16 -12.05 14.69
C ALA A 99 7.58 -10.90 13.76
N LEU A 100 8.78 -11.00 13.16
CA LEU A 100 9.26 -9.99 12.24
C LEU A 100 8.48 -9.96 10.92
N LEU A 101 8.05 -11.11 10.39
CA LEU A 101 7.17 -11.17 9.22
C LEU A 101 5.81 -10.52 9.48
N VAL A 102 5.21 -10.75 10.66
CA VAL A 102 3.96 -10.09 11.06
C VAL A 102 4.16 -8.58 11.14
N ARG A 103 5.25 -8.12 11.76
CA ARG A 103 5.59 -6.69 11.81
C ARG A 103 5.78 -6.13 10.40
N GLN A 104 6.50 -6.84 9.53
CA GLN A 104 6.77 -6.40 8.18
C GLN A 104 5.49 -6.26 7.34
N ALA A 105 4.50 -7.14 7.54
CA ALA A 105 3.19 -7.01 6.90
C ALA A 105 2.46 -5.73 7.32
N LYS A 106 2.53 -5.37 8.61
CA LYS A 106 1.98 -4.11 9.14
C LYS A 106 2.73 -2.89 8.61
N GLU A 107 4.06 -2.95 8.57
CA GLU A 107 4.91 -1.89 8.01
C GLU A 107 4.62 -1.68 6.51
N PHE A 108 4.47 -2.74 5.72
CA PHE A 108 4.09 -2.64 4.29
C PHE A 108 2.69 -2.07 4.10
N ALA A 109 1.76 -2.33 5.02
CA ALA A 109 0.45 -1.67 5.00
C ALA A 109 0.60 -0.17 5.32
N LEU A 110 1.45 0.18 6.30
CA LEU A 110 1.73 1.57 6.65
C LEU A 110 2.45 2.35 5.52
N ASP A 111 3.25 1.67 4.70
CA ASP A 111 3.83 2.26 3.48
C ASP A 111 2.76 2.78 2.51
N VAL A 112 1.57 2.17 2.48
CA VAL A 112 0.43 2.68 1.69
C VAL A 112 -0.01 4.05 2.20
N HIS A 113 -0.06 4.25 3.53
CA HIS A 113 -0.35 5.55 4.12
C HIS A 113 0.72 6.59 3.76
N LEU A 114 2.01 6.23 3.82
CA LEU A 114 3.11 7.14 3.46
C LEU A 114 3.06 7.53 1.98
N LEU A 115 2.81 6.56 1.10
CA LEU A 115 2.68 6.80 -0.34
C LEU A 115 1.50 7.74 -0.63
N MET A 116 0.35 7.49 0.00
CA MET A 116 -0.84 8.31 -0.22
C MET A 116 -0.70 9.71 0.35
N ARG A 117 -0.10 9.85 1.53
CA ARG A 117 0.24 11.16 2.11
C ARG A 117 1.13 11.99 1.18
N ALA A 118 2.16 11.37 0.60
CA ALA A 118 3.02 12.05 -0.36
C ALA A 118 2.26 12.46 -1.64
N ALA A 119 1.38 11.58 -2.15
CA ALA A 119 0.56 11.88 -3.32
C ALA A 119 -0.47 13.00 -3.04
N TYR A 120 -1.16 12.94 -1.91
CA TYR A 120 -2.15 13.92 -1.48
C TYR A 120 -1.52 15.29 -1.22
N LEU A 121 -0.36 15.33 -0.55
CA LEU A 121 0.41 16.56 -0.41
C LEU A 121 0.75 17.18 -1.78
N SER A 122 1.16 16.36 -2.76
CA SER A 122 1.41 16.85 -4.12
C SER A 122 0.14 17.38 -4.79
N VAL A 123 -1.03 16.79 -4.55
CA VAL A 123 -2.29 17.31 -5.09
C VAL A 123 -2.65 18.64 -4.43
N ASP A 124 -2.61 18.71 -3.10
CA ASP A 124 -2.90 19.91 -2.33
C ASP A 124 -2.01 21.09 -2.75
N GLU A 125 -0.69 20.87 -2.84
CA GLU A 125 0.26 21.92 -3.20
C GLU A 125 0.09 22.45 -4.63
N ASN A 126 -0.32 21.59 -5.57
CA ASN A 126 -0.34 21.95 -6.99
C ASN A 126 -1.75 22.33 -7.49
N PHE A 127 -2.80 21.86 -6.83
CA PHE A 127 -4.18 22.00 -7.31
C PHE A 127 -5.16 22.48 -6.22
N GLY A 128 -4.77 22.47 -4.95
CA GLY A 128 -5.57 22.94 -3.83
C GLY A 128 -6.39 21.83 -3.15
N PRO A 129 -6.79 22.07 -1.88
CA PRO A 129 -7.46 21.09 -1.04
C PRO A 129 -8.86 20.71 -1.54
N GLU A 130 -9.55 21.62 -2.23
CA GLU A 130 -10.89 21.35 -2.76
C GLU A 130 -10.87 20.22 -3.79
N LEU A 131 -9.83 20.16 -4.63
CA LEU A 131 -9.68 19.06 -5.57
C LEU A 131 -9.41 17.75 -4.83
N LEU A 132 -8.55 17.78 -3.81
CA LEU A 132 -8.24 16.58 -3.04
C LEU A 132 -9.49 16.01 -2.35
N ASP A 133 -10.30 16.86 -1.73
CA ASP A 133 -11.58 16.48 -1.11
C ASP A 133 -12.55 15.84 -2.11
N GLU A 134 -12.51 16.25 -3.39
CA GLU A 134 -13.31 15.62 -4.46
C GLU A 134 -12.74 14.25 -4.89
N ILE A 135 -11.43 14.13 -5.08
CA ILE A 135 -10.82 12.96 -5.73
C ILE A 135 -10.41 11.85 -4.76
N ALA A 136 -10.12 12.14 -3.49
CA ALA A 136 -9.65 11.12 -2.55
C ALA A 136 -10.67 10.00 -2.31
N PRO A 137 -11.98 10.28 -2.11
CA PRO A 137 -13.01 9.24 -2.07
C PRO A 137 -13.12 8.45 -3.38
N GLN A 138 -13.02 9.11 -4.54
CA GLN A 138 -13.05 8.44 -5.85
C GLN A 138 -11.85 7.51 -6.04
N HIS A 139 -10.67 7.94 -5.60
CA HIS A 139 -9.47 7.11 -5.61
C HIS A 139 -9.68 5.86 -4.76
N ARG A 140 -10.22 6.00 -3.54
CA ARG A 140 -10.54 4.85 -2.68
C ARG A 140 -11.55 3.90 -3.33
N ALA A 141 -12.61 4.43 -3.92
CA ALA A 141 -13.62 3.65 -4.65
C ALA A 141 -13.02 2.89 -5.86
N ALA A 142 -12.05 3.48 -6.55
CA ALA A 142 -11.37 2.88 -7.69
C ALA A 142 -10.43 1.73 -7.29
N ILE A 143 -9.72 1.85 -6.18
CA ILE A 143 -8.76 0.82 -5.74
C ILE A 143 -9.42 -0.35 -5.00
N ALA A 144 -10.56 -0.12 -4.32
CA ALA A 144 -11.18 -1.12 -3.46
C ALA A 144 -11.51 -2.44 -4.17
N PRO A 145 -12.13 -2.48 -5.37
CA PRO A 145 -12.42 -3.75 -6.06
C PRO A 145 -11.16 -4.58 -6.33
N VAL A 146 -10.05 -3.93 -6.66
CA VAL A 146 -8.76 -4.57 -6.96
C VAL A 146 -8.12 -5.11 -5.69
N LEU A 147 -8.13 -4.31 -4.61
CA LEU A 147 -7.59 -4.72 -3.31
C LEU A 147 -8.39 -5.89 -2.73
N VAL A 148 -9.72 -5.82 -2.73
CA VAL A 148 -10.58 -6.89 -2.25
C VAL A 148 -10.37 -8.18 -3.02
N ALA A 149 -10.31 -8.13 -4.36
CA ALA A 149 -10.03 -9.33 -5.16
C ALA A 149 -8.70 -9.99 -4.77
N ARG A 150 -7.62 -9.20 -4.62
CA ARG A 150 -6.29 -9.71 -4.25
C ARG A 150 -6.23 -10.25 -2.83
N LEU A 151 -6.81 -9.55 -1.86
CA LEU A 151 -6.84 -9.99 -0.46
C LEU A 151 -7.61 -11.31 -0.33
N ARG A 152 -8.74 -11.44 -1.02
CA ARG A 152 -9.54 -12.65 -1.02
C ARG A 152 -8.81 -13.83 -1.64
N GLU A 153 -8.14 -13.61 -2.77
CA GLU A 153 -7.31 -14.64 -3.42
C GLU A 153 -6.14 -15.06 -2.52
N ALA A 154 -5.39 -14.10 -1.97
CA ALA A 154 -4.19 -14.38 -1.18
C ALA A 154 -4.49 -15.07 0.16
N LEU A 155 -5.63 -14.77 0.79
CA LEU A 155 -5.97 -15.25 2.13
C LEU A 155 -7.10 -16.29 2.15
N GLY A 156 -7.60 -16.69 0.98
CA GLY A 156 -8.70 -17.66 0.88
C GLY A 156 -10.00 -17.15 1.53
N ILE A 157 -10.32 -15.86 1.38
CA ILE A 157 -11.57 -15.30 1.91
C ILE A 157 -12.69 -15.57 0.91
N GLU A 158 -13.54 -16.53 1.22
CA GLU A 158 -14.69 -16.95 0.42
C GLU A 158 -16.01 -16.34 0.91
N GLY A 159 -17.06 -16.43 0.09
CA GLY A 159 -18.41 -15.93 0.41
C GLY A 159 -18.58 -14.43 0.21
N ASP A 160 -19.83 -13.97 0.26
CA ASP A 160 -20.24 -12.56 0.10
C ASP A 160 -21.11 -12.08 1.28
N ASP A 161 -21.08 -12.80 2.40
CA ASP A 161 -21.83 -12.48 3.61
C ASP A 161 -21.07 -11.49 4.52
N MET A 162 -21.66 -11.14 5.65
CA MET A 162 -21.03 -10.21 6.59
C MET A 162 -19.74 -10.75 7.20
N ALA A 163 -19.57 -12.08 7.30
CA ALA A 163 -18.32 -12.67 7.76
C ALA A 163 -17.19 -12.45 6.74
N ALA A 164 -17.50 -12.54 5.43
CA ALA A 164 -16.55 -12.21 4.37
C ALA A 164 -16.18 -10.71 4.37
N ILE A 165 -17.16 -9.82 4.56
CA ILE A 165 -16.92 -8.37 4.72
C ILE A 165 -15.99 -8.12 5.91
N GLY A 166 -16.32 -8.69 7.08
CA GLY A 166 -15.54 -8.52 8.30
C GLY A 166 -14.09 -8.96 8.14
N LYS A 167 -13.86 -10.14 7.53
CA LYS A 167 -12.51 -10.63 7.23
C LYS A 167 -11.72 -9.70 6.32
N VAL A 168 -12.32 -9.16 5.26
CA VAL A 168 -11.64 -8.23 4.35
C VAL A 168 -11.28 -6.93 5.06
N LEU A 169 -12.16 -6.40 5.91
CA LEU A 169 -11.89 -5.19 6.69
C LEU A 169 -10.73 -5.40 7.70
N GLN A 170 -10.60 -6.59 8.29
CA GLN A 170 -9.49 -6.92 9.20
C GLN A 170 -8.10 -6.87 8.56
N VAL A 171 -8.03 -7.02 7.23
CA VAL A 171 -6.76 -7.06 6.46
C VAL A 171 -6.67 -5.94 5.43
N ASP A 172 -7.54 -4.93 5.57
CA ASP A 172 -7.51 -3.74 4.74
C ASP A 172 -6.22 -2.95 5.04
N PRO A 173 -5.35 -2.68 4.06
CA PRO A 173 -4.09 -1.98 4.32
C PRO A 173 -4.27 -0.52 4.77
N PHE A 174 -5.51 -0.02 4.80
CA PHE A 174 -5.88 1.29 5.33
C PHE A 174 -6.33 1.25 6.79
N LEU A 175 -6.64 0.06 7.30
CA LEU A 175 -7.05 -0.21 8.67
C LEU A 175 -5.92 -1.00 9.37
N VAL A 176 -4.73 -0.39 9.37
CA VAL A 176 -3.52 -1.02 9.91
C VAL A 176 -3.65 -1.19 11.42
N ASP A 177 -3.73 -2.44 11.86
CA ASP A 177 -3.76 -2.84 13.27
C ASP A 177 -2.60 -2.19 14.06
N ASP A 178 -2.81 -1.86 15.33
CA ASP A 178 -1.98 -1.00 16.20
C ASP A 178 -1.94 0.51 15.81
N TYR A 179 -1.92 0.84 14.52
CA TYR A 179 -1.89 2.24 14.05
C TYR A 179 -3.28 2.88 14.04
N VAL A 180 -4.30 2.08 13.72
CA VAL A 180 -5.72 2.43 13.74
C VAL A 180 -6.43 1.55 14.77
N ASP A 181 -7.07 2.17 15.76
CA ASP A 181 -7.94 1.47 16.72
C ASP A 181 -9.33 1.38 16.10
N TYR A 182 -9.72 0.19 15.67
CA TYR A 182 -11.03 -0.08 15.11
C TYR A 182 -11.54 -1.46 15.54
N SER A 183 -12.85 -1.60 15.56
CA SER A 183 -13.52 -2.88 15.78
C SER A 183 -14.50 -3.16 14.66
N VAL A 184 -14.55 -4.41 14.21
CA VAL A 184 -15.57 -4.91 13.29
C VAL A 184 -16.32 -6.02 14.01
N GLU A 185 -17.61 -5.83 14.24
CA GLU A 185 -18.48 -6.83 14.85
C GLU A 185 -19.39 -7.44 13.79
N VAL A 186 -19.40 -8.76 13.71
CA VAL A 186 -20.34 -9.52 12.85
C VAL A 186 -21.47 -10.02 13.74
N HIS A 187 -22.67 -9.49 13.57
CA HIS A 187 -23.83 -9.86 14.39
C HIS A 187 -24.54 -11.10 13.83
N ASP A 188 -24.68 -11.18 12.51
CA ASP A 188 -25.22 -12.34 11.79
C ASP A 188 -24.72 -12.38 10.34
N VAL A 189 -25.33 -13.20 9.49
CA VAL A 189 -24.93 -13.37 8.07
C VAL A 189 -25.11 -12.10 7.22
N ALA A 190 -25.98 -11.19 7.62
CA ALA A 190 -26.35 -9.99 6.87
C ALA A 190 -26.08 -8.67 7.62
N SER A 191 -25.80 -8.71 8.93
CA SER A 191 -25.63 -7.51 9.75
C SER A 191 -24.35 -7.52 10.58
N GLY A 192 -23.74 -6.34 10.71
CA GLY A 192 -22.51 -6.10 11.47
C GLY A 192 -22.36 -4.62 11.77
N SER A 193 -21.28 -4.24 12.43
CA SER A 193 -20.93 -2.84 12.69
C SER A 193 -19.41 -2.63 12.65
N ILE A 194 -19.01 -1.39 12.40
CA ILE A 194 -17.62 -0.95 12.51
C ILE A 194 -17.55 0.33 13.33
N SER A 195 -16.58 0.41 14.23
CA SER A 195 -16.33 1.60 15.03
C SER A 195 -14.83 1.90 15.14
N PHE A 196 -14.49 3.17 15.33
CA PHE A 196 -13.12 3.67 15.41
C PHE A 196 -12.89 4.38 16.75
N GLY A 197 -11.84 3.98 17.44
CA GLY A 197 -11.46 4.50 18.75
C GLY A 197 -10.38 5.58 18.72
N GLU A 198 -9.80 5.77 19.91
CA GLU A 198 -8.57 6.48 20.24
C GLU A 198 -7.34 5.97 19.50
N CYS A 199 -6.86 6.58 18.41
CA CYS A 199 -5.68 6.04 17.72
C CYS A 199 -4.74 7.08 17.12
N THR A 200 -3.55 6.60 16.74
CA THR A 200 -2.48 7.41 16.15
C THR A 200 -2.78 7.83 14.71
N GLY A 201 -3.51 7.01 13.94
CA GLY A 201 -3.74 7.29 12.52
C GLY A 201 -4.80 8.33 12.19
N ILE A 202 -5.79 8.54 13.07
CA ILE A 202 -6.91 9.46 12.83
C ILE A 202 -6.62 10.81 13.50
N GLY A 203 -6.74 11.90 12.73
CA GLY A 203 -6.51 13.26 13.22
C GLY A 203 -5.05 13.71 13.20
N ASP A 204 -4.17 12.96 12.55
CA ASP A 204 -2.79 13.35 12.26
C ASP A 204 -2.76 14.46 11.20
N ASP A 205 -2.42 15.67 11.64
CA ASP A 205 -2.52 16.93 10.88
C ASP A 205 -1.24 17.34 10.14
N ALA A 206 -0.19 16.51 10.18
CA ALA A 206 1.07 16.79 9.48
C ALA A 206 0.87 16.98 7.97
N CYS A 207 0.02 16.15 7.36
CA CYS A 207 -0.54 16.30 6.02
C CYS A 207 -1.73 15.35 5.87
N ARG A 208 -2.57 15.61 4.84
CA ARG A 208 -3.81 14.86 4.60
C ARG A 208 -3.57 13.35 4.51
N SER A 209 -4.36 12.62 5.27
CA SER A 209 -4.35 11.17 5.42
C SER A 209 -5.43 10.54 4.54
N PRO A 210 -5.25 9.30 4.05
CA PRO A 210 -6.42 8.51 3.62
C PRO A 210 -7.48 8.37 4.72
N LEU A 211 -7.09 8.45 5.99
CA LEU A 211 -7.99 8.43 7.15
C LEU A 211 -8.72 9.76 7.40
N ASP A 212 -8.57 10.79 6.57
CA ASP A 212 -9.45 11.96 6.66
C ASP A 212 -10.84 11.66 6.09
N TRP A 213 -10.96 10.62 5.26
CA TRP A 213 -12.21 10.05 4.74
C TRP A 213 -12.41 8.64 5.33
N ILE A 214 -12.59 8.56 6.65
CA ILE A 214 -12.64 7.28 7.38
C ILE A 214 -13.73 6.32 6.90
N ASP A 215 -14.77 6.83 6.24
CA ASP A 215 -15.84 6.03 5.64
C ASP A 215 -15.41 5.32 4.33
N GLY A 216 -14.17 5.52 3.89
CA GLY A 216 -13.59 4.82 2.74
C GLY A 216 -13.57 3.29 2.84
N PHE A 217 -13.77 2.71 4.04
CA PHE A 217 -13.97 1.27 4.23
C PHE A 217 -15.25 0.77 3.54
N ILE A 218 -16.25 1.63 3.34
CA ILE A 218 -17.53 1.28 2.70
C ILE A 218 -17.29 0.71 1.31
N HIS A 219 -16.31 1.25 0.57
CA HIS A 219 -15.95 0.75 -0.75
C HIS A 219 -15.36 -0.67 -0.70
N MET A 220 -14.67 -1.05 0.38
CA MET A 220 -14.19 -2.42 0.59
C MET A 220 -15.35 -3.37 0.86
N ALA A 221 -16.26 -2.98 1.77
CA ALA A 221 -17.46 -3.77 2.08
C ALA A 221 -18.33 -3.99 0.82
N GLN A 222 -18.55 -2.93 0.03
CA GLN A 222 -19.31 -2.98 -1.22
C GLN A 222 -18.60 -3.77 -2.33
N SER A 223 -17.27 -3.85 -2.30
CA SER A 223 -16.51 -4.70 -3.23
C SER A 223 -16.61 -6.18 -2.87
N VAL A 224 -16.91 -6.53 -1.61
CA VAL A 224 -17.25 -7.89 -1.19
C VAL A 224 -18.71 -8.22 -1.50
N ASN A 225 -19.63 -7.34 -1.11
CA ASN A 225 -21.05 -7.47 -1.42
C ASN A 225 -21.61 -6.12 -1.89
N PRO A 226 -21.99 -5.98 -3.18
CA PRO A 226 -22.42 -4.70 -3.74
C PRO A 226 -23.74 -4.18 -3.17
N ARG A 227 -24.46 -4.99 -2.38
CA ARG A 227 -25.68 -4.59 -1.67
C ARG A 227 -25.45 -4.27 -0.19
N CYS A 228 -24.20 -4.18 0.25
CA CYS A 228 -23.88 -3.69 1.59
C CYS A 228 -24.19 -2.19 1.70
N VAL A 229 -25.06 -1.85 2.65
CA VAL A 229 -25.43 -0.49 3.04
C VAL A 229 -24.78 -0.18 4.39
N ALA A 230 -24.04 0.91 4.46
CA ALA A 230 -23.48 1.42 5.71
C ALA A 230 -24.30 2.63 6.19
N THR A 231 -24.79 2.58 7.43
CA THR A 231 -25.54 3.67 8.06
C THR A 231 -24.71 4.23 9.20
N ARG A 232 -24.32 5.50 9.12
CA ARG A 232 -23.56 6.17 10.17
C ARG A 232 -24.41 6.30 11.44
N THR A 233 -23.91 5.77 12.56
CA THR A 233 -24.57 5.81 13.87
C THR A 233 -23.93 6.83 14.82
N SER A 234 -22.66 7.18 14.60
CA SER A 234 -21.95 8.24 15.31
C SER A 234 -20.88 8.90 14.42
N ASP A 235 -20.11 9.85 14.96
CA ASP A 235 -18.98 10.44 14.23
C ASP A 235 -17.93 9.39 13.81
N ARG A 236 -17.83 8.28 14.53
CA ARG A 236 -16.82 7.22 14.31
C ARG A 236 -17.42 5.81 14.32
N SER A 237 -18.69 5.64 13.96
CA SER A 237 -19.33 4.33 13.96
C SER A 237 -20.40 4.19 12.87
N TRP A 238 -20.51 2.97 12.33
CA TRP A 238 -21.46 2.61 11.28
C TRP A 238 -22.05 1.23 11.53
N ASP A 239 -23.36 1.10 11.29
CA ASP A 239 -24.02 -0.19 11.12
C ASP A 239 -23.91 -0.61 9.65
N LEU A 240 -23.59 -1.88 9.42
CA LEU A 240 -23.46 -2.50 8.10
C LEU A 240 -24.59 -3.50 7.91
N ARG A 241 -25.29 -3.42 6.78
CA ARG A 241 -26.37 -4.34 6.43
C ARG A 241 -26.31 -4.73 4.96
N ILE A 242 -26.30 -6.02 4.67
CA ILE A 242 -26.53 -6.55 3.33
C ILE A 242 -28.03 -6.53 3.09
N ASP A 243 -28.47 -5.59 2.25
CA ASP A 243 -29.89 -5.41 1.94
C ASP A 243 -30.22 -6.05 0.58
N PRO A 244 -30.97 -7.17 0.52
CA PRO A 244 -31.28 -7.83 -0.74
C PRO A 244 -32.05 -6.93 -1.72
N GLU A 245 -32.73 -5.89 -1.23
CA GLU A 245 -33.50 -4.95 -2.05
C GLU A 245 -32.70 -3.71 -2.47
N ALA A 246 -31.53 -3.44 -1.88
CA ALA A 246 -30.71 -2.27 -2.23
C ALA A 246 -30.05 -2.43 -3.59
N GLU A 247 -30.15 -1.41 -4.46
CA GLU A 247 -29.51 -1.42 -5.78
C GLU A 247 -28.00 -1.75 -5.66
N PRO A 248 -27.49 -2.76 -6.38
CA PRO A 248 -26.08 -3.13 -6.31
C PRO A 248 -25.18 -1.97 -6.74
N VAL A 249 -24.23 -1.59 -5.89
CA VAL A 249 -23.21 -0.62 -6.22
C VAL A 249 -22.35 -1.17 -7.36
N LYS A 250 -22.23 -0.39 -8.43
CA LYS A 250 -21.33 -0.71 -9.54
C LYS A 250 -19.89 -0.35 -9.15
N PRO A 251 -18.89 -1.17 -9.53
CA PRO A 251 -17.50 -0.80 -9.38
C PRO A 251 -17.22 0.56 -10.01
N HIS A 252 -16.35 1.35 -9.37
CA HIS A 252 -15.94 2.64 -9.90
C HIS A 252 -15.35 2.47 -11.31
N TRP A 253 -15.61 3.40 -12.21
CA TRP A 253 -15.25 3.28 -13.63
C TRP A 253 -13.72 3.23 -13.87
N LEU A 254 -12.92 3.70 -12.92
CA LEU A 254 -11.45 3.58 -12.94
C LEU A 254 -10.90 2.26 -12.39
N ALA A 255 -11.74 1.37 -11.83
CA ALA A 255 -11.28 0.17 -11.15
C ALA A 255 -10.47 -0.77 -12.07
N GLU A 256 -10.90 -0.91 -13.33
CA GLU A 256 -10.17 -1.71 -14.34
C GLU A 256 -8.76 -1.15 -14.61
N MET A 257 -8.65 0.18 -14.72
CA MET A 257 -7.37 0.86 -14.89
C MET A 257 -6.47 0.67 -13.67
N CYS A 258 -7.01 0.80 -12.45
CA CYS A 258 -6.31 0.53 -11.20
C CYS A 258 -5.83 -0.93 -11.11
N GLY A 259 -6.59 -1.87 -11.68
CA GLY A 259 -6.22 -3.28 -11.82
C GLY A 259 -5.10 -3.53 -12.83
N GLY A 260 -4.70 -2.52 -13.61
CA GLY A 260 -3.73 -2.65 -14.69
C GLY A 260 -4.27 -3.46 -15.87
N GLY A 261 -5.60 -3.47 -16.10
CA GLY A 261 -6.22 -4.19 -17.21
C GLY A 261 -6.00 -5.71 -17.17
N GLY A 262 -5.90 -6.30 -15.98
CA GLY A 262 -5.64 -7.74 -15.81
C GLY A 262 -4.18 -8.16 -16.06
N LEU A 263 -3.27 -7.22 -16.37
CA LEU A 263 -1.85 -7.50 -16.60
C LEU A 263 -1.08 -7.91 -15.33
N ARG A 264 -1.69 -7.76 -14.15
CA ARG A 264 -1.05 -8.03 -12.85
C ARG A 264 -1.56 -9.34 -12.25
N HIS A 265 -1.28 -10.46 -12.93
CA HIS A 265 -1.14 -11.73 -12.23
C HIS A 265 0.26 -11.76 -11.62
N PHE A 266 0.34 -11.88 -10.30
CA PHE A 266 1.63 -12.04 -9.64
C PHE A 266 2.11 -13.45 -9.86
N ASP A 267 3.07 -13.61 -10.78
CA ASP A 267 3.89 -14.81 -10.86
C ASP A 267 4.78 -14.84 -9.60
N LEU A 268 4.28 -15.51 -8.56
CA LEU A 268 5.01 -15.75 -7.30
C LEU A 268 6.05 -16.86 -7.43
N THR A 269 6.31 -17.37 -8.64
CA THR A 269 7.38 -18.34 -8.87
C THR A 269 8.72 -17.71 -8.49
N GLU A 270 9.58 -18.49 -7.84
CA GLU A 270 10.90 -18.08 -7.41
C GLU A 270 11.71 -17.47 -8.58
N ARG A 271 12.10 -16.20 -8.46
CA ARG A 271 13.05 -15.55 -9.37
C ARG A 271 14.36 -15.29 -8.65
N ARG A 272 15.47 -15.82 -9.19
CA ARG A 272 16.82 -15.54 -8.69
C ARG A 272 17.46 -14.45 -9.53
N VAL A 273 17.93 -13.39 -8.87
CA VAL A 273 18.78 -12.37 -9.51
C VAL A 273 20.23 -12.72 -9.21
N GLU A 274 20.97 -13.17 -10.22
CA GLU A 274 22.41 -13.40 -10.06
C GLU A 274 23.14 -12.05 -9.95
N LEU A 275 23.77 -11.79 -8.80
CA LEU A 275 24.69 -10.67 -8.66
C LEU A 275 26.03 -11.04 -9.29
N GLY A 276 26.19 -10.72 -10.58
CA GLY A 276 27.45 -10.90 -11.28
C GLY A 276 28.56 -10.04 -10.66
N ARG A 277 29.69 -10.65 -10.31
CA ARG A 277 30.93 -9.90 -10.05
C ARG A 277 31.47 -9.39 -11.38
N ARG A 278 31.81 -8.09 -11.46
CA ARG A 278 32.64 -7.57 -12.57
C ARG A 278 33.91 -8.41 -12.61
N VAL A 279 34.11 -9.17 -13.68
CA VAL A 279 35.42 -9.70 -14.04
C VAL A 279 36.26 -8.47 -14.37
N SER A 280 37.38 -8.32 -13.65
CA SER A 280 38.34 -7.22 -13.76
C SER A 280 38.77 -6.96 -15.20
#